data_AF-A0A348YCF7-F1
#
_entry.id   AF-A0A348YCF7-F1
#
_cell.length_a   1.000
_cell.length_b   1.000
_cell.length_c   1.000
_cell.angle_alpha   90.00
_cell.angle_beta   90.00
_cell.angle_gamma   90.00
#
_symmetry.space_group_name_H-M   'P 1'
#
loop_
_entity.id
_entity.type
_entity.pdbx_description
1 polymer ?
#
loop_
_entity_poly.entity_id
_entity_poly.type
_entity_poly.pdbx_seq_one_letter_code
_entity_poly.pdbx_strand_id
1 'polypeptide(L)' 'MNHNLTTLHPYPFAKMATLLAGSVPAHGYDEIKLGIGEPKHAPPAFVLDVLRENL' A
#
# COMPACT_ATOMS: atom_id res chain seq x y z
N MET A 1 3.44 12.29 -27.90
CA MET A 1 3.62 12.05 -26.45
C MET A 1 2.83 13.11 -25.69
N ASN A 2 2.02 12.75 -24.69
CA ASN A 2 1.16 13.71 -23.99
C ASN A 2 1.96 14.49 -22.94
N HIS A 3 2.22 15.78 -23.19
CA HIS A 3 2.99 16.65 -22.29
C HIS A 3 2.31 16.86 -20.93
N ASN A 4 0.99 16.74 -20.85
CA ASN A 4 0.25 16.92 -19.60
C ASN A 4 0.47 15.80 -18.58
N LEU A 5 1.14 14.70 -18.95
CA LEU A 5 1.51 13.66 -18.00
C LEU A 5 2.55 14.14 -16.98
N THR A 6 3.34 15.17 -17.29
CA THR A 6 4.36 15.71 -16.38
C THR A 6 3.77 16.53 -15.24
N THR A 7 2.51 16.95 -15.33
CA THR A 7 1.82 17.75 -14.30
C THR A 7 1.05 16.89 -13.31
N LEU A 8 0.99 15.57 -13.52
CA LEU A 8 0.32 14.66 -12.62
C LEU A 8 1.11 14.56 -11.31
N HIS A 9 0.38 14.67 -10.20
CA HIS A 9 0.97 14.41 -8.90
C HIS A 9 1.18 12.90 -8.72
N PRO A 10 2.29 12.48 -8.10
CA PRO A 10 2.54 11.08 -7.80
C PRO A 10 1.51 10.56 -6.80
N TYR A 11 1.39 9.23 -6.76
CA TYR A 11 0.52 8.48 -5.85
C TYR A 11 0.60 9.02 -4.41
N PRO A 12 -0.50 9.52 -3.81
CA PRO A 12 -0.46 10.24 -2.54
C PRO A 12 0.20 9.47 -1.37
N PHE A 13 0.02 8.15 -1.35
CA PHE A 13 0.60 7.30 -0.30
C PHE A 13 2.10 7.05 -0.49
N ALA A 14 2.62 7.15 -1.73
CA ALA A 14 4.06 7.13 -1.95
C ALA A 14 4.74 8.35 -1.29
N LYS A 15 4.11 9.53 -1.35
CA LYS A 15 4.60 10.72 -0.64
C LYS A 15 4.61 10.51 0.88
N MET A 16 3.57 9.90 1.43
CA MET A 16 3.51 9.58 2.86
C MET A 16 4.60 8.59 3.27
N ALA A 17 4.84 7.55 2.47
CA ALA A 17 5.92 6.59 2.70
C ALA A 17 7.30 7.27 2.71
N THR A 18 7.56 8.18 1.77
CA THR A 18 8.80 8.97 1.74
C THR A 18 8.96 9.85 2.98
N LEU A 19 7.89 10.50 3.44
CA LEU A 19 7.94 11.38 4.62
C LEU A 19 8.17 10.62 5.93
N LEU A 20 7.69 9.38 6.02
CA LEU A 20 7.85 8.53 7.21
C LEU A 20 9.11 7.65 7.13
N ALA A 21 9.87 7.70 6.03
CA ALA A 21 11.07 6.90 5.86
C ALA A 21 12.10 7.22 6.95
N GLY A 22 12.53 6.20 7.69
CA GLY A 22 13.49 6.35 8.81
C GLY A 22 12.87 6.80 10.13
N SER A 23 11.56 7.04 10.19
CA SER A 23 10.85 7.21 11.46
C SER A 23 10.85 5.88 12.22
N VAL A 24 11.21 5.92 13.50
CA VAL A 24 11.23 4.75 14.38
C VAL A 24 10.24 5.03 15.53
N PRO A 25 9.34 4.09 15.86
CA PRO A 25 8.45 4.25 17.00
C PRO A 25 9.24 4.35 18.31
N ALA A 26 8.60 4.90 19.34
CA ALA A 26 9.18 4.93 20.68
C ALA A 26 9.49 3.51 21.18
N HIS A 27 10.52 3.38 22.01
CA HIS A 27 10.97 2.08 22.51
C HIS A 27 9.83 1.31 23.21
N GLY A 28 9.62 0.06 22.81
CA GLY A 28 8.56 -0.79 23.37
C GLY A 28 7.18 -0.63 22.71
N TYR A 29 7.07 0.16 21.64
CA TYR A 29 5.82 0.34 20.89
C TYR A 29 6.00 -0.05 19.42
N ASP A 30 4.97 -0.67 18.86
CA ASP A 30 4.86 -0.97 17.43
C ASP A 30 4.24 0.20 16.65
N GLU A 31 4.59 0.30 15.37
CA GLU A 31 4.01 1.29 14.47
C GLU A 31 2.55 0.94 14.10
N ILE A 32 1.63 1.90 14.27
CA ILE A 32 0.23 1.75 13.85
C ILE A 32 -0.01 2.52 12.53
N LYS A 33 -0.05 1.77 11.41
CA LYS A 33 -0.28 2.33 10.08
C LYS A 33 -1.78 2.47 9.77
N LEU A 34 -2.35 3.66 10.04
CA LEU A 34 -3.74 4.03 9.71
C LEU A 34 -3.87 4.96 8.49
N GLY A 35 -2.75 5.35 7.88
CA GLY A 35 -2.73 6.30 6.77
C GLY A 35 -3.10 5.72 5.41
N ILE A 36 -3.20 4.39 5.27
CA ILE A 36 -3.51 3.71 4.01
C ILE A 36 -4.65 2.72 4.27
N GLY A 37 -5.73 2.83 3.50
CA GLY A 37 -6.93 1.97 3.61
C GLY A 37 -6.81 0.63 2.86
N GLU A 38 -5.59 0.12 2.65
CA GLU A 38 -5.37 -1.14 1.94
C GLU A 38 -5.68 -2.34 2.84
N PRO A 39 -6.41 -3.35 2.34
CA PRO A 39 -6.68 -4.56 3.10
C PRO A 39 -5.39 -5.34 3.35
N LYS A 40 -5.13 -5.65 4.62
CA LYS A 40 -3.99 -6.49 5.03
C LYS A 40 -4.37 -7.95 5.30
N HIS A 41 -5.67 -8.26 5.29
CA HIS A 41 -6.15 -9.61 5.50
C HIS A 41 -5.86 -10.48 4.28
N ALA A 42 -5.53 -11.74 4.52
CA ALA A 42 -5.42 -12.72 3.45
C ALA A 42 -6.75 -12.81 2.70
N PRO A 43 -6.73 -12.99 1.37
CA PRO A 43 -7.95 -13.23 0.62
C PRO A 43 -8.62 -14.53 1.09
N PRO A 44 -9.95 -14.66 0.99
CA PRO A 44 -10.64 -15.91 1.29
C PRO A 44 -10.10 -17.08 0.46
N ALA A 45 -9.92 -18.25 1.09
CA ALA A 45 -9.27 -19.40 0.46
C ALA A 45 -9.93 -19.84 -0.85
N PHE A 46 -11.28 -19.84 -0.90
CA PHE A 46 -12.02 -20.28 -2.08
C PHE A 46 -11.70 -19.44 -3.34
N VAL A 47 -11.33 -18.17 -3.19
CA VAL A 47 -10.95 -17.32 -4.33
C VAL A 47 -9.66 -17.85 -4.98
N LEU A 48 -8.72 -18.29 -4.14
CA LEU A 48 -7.46 -18.89 -4.62
C LEU A 48 -7.71 -20.25 -5.26
N ASP A 49 -8.63 -21.04 -4.71
CA ASP A 49 -8.96 -22.37 -5.25
C ASP A 49 -9.58 -22.23 -6.64
N VAL A 50 -10.57 -21.34 -6.80
CA VAL A 50 -11.20 -21.06 -8.11
C VAL A 50 -10.18 -20.58 -9.13
N LEU A 51 -9.24 -19.70 -8.74
CA LEU A 51 -8.18 -19.25 -9.63
C LEU A 51 -7.27 -20.41 -10.09
N ARG A 52 -6.88 -21.31 -9.19
CA ARG A 52 -6.03 -22.46 -9.54
C ARG A 52 -6.71 -23.46 -10.47
N GLU A 53 -8.03 -23.59 -10.37
CA GLU A 53 -8.81 -24.52 -11.18
C GLU A 53 -9.11 -24.00 -12.59
N ASN A 54 -8.98 -22.68 -12.83
CA ASN A 54 -9.42 -22.02 -14.07
C ASN A 54 -8.33 -21.19 -14.77
N LEU A 55 -7.08 -21.30 -14.32
CA LEU A 55 -5.87 -20.75 -14.97
C LEU A 55 -5.05 -21.87 -15.61
#